data_AF-A0A357V7H9-F1
#
_entry.id   AF-A0A357V7H9-F1
#
_cell.length_a   1.000
_cell.length_b   1.000
_cell.length_c   1.000
_cell.angle_alpha   90.00
_cell.angle_beta   90.00
_cell.angle_gamma   90.00
#
_symmetry.space_group_name_H-M   'P 1'
#
loop_
_entity.id
_entity.type
_entity.pdbx_description
1 polymer ?
#
loop_
_entity_poly.entity_id
_entity_poly.type
_entity_poly.pdbx_seq_one_letter_code
_entity_poly.pdbx_strand_id
1 'polypeptide(L)' 'ALGYDGMPVDDMLVFHIVFGKTVPDISLNAVANLGYADGRFGVPVYPGDTLSAQSEVIGVKENSNGKT' A
#
# COMPACT_ATOMS: atom_id res chain seq x y z
N ALA A 1 13.94 -27.12 -4.14
CA ALA A 1 12.95 -26.13 -3.66
C ALA A 1 13.61 -24.76 -3.63
N LEU A 2 12.85 -23.66 -3.79
CA LEU A 2 13.36 -22.29 -3.92
C LEU A 2 13.69 -21.59 -2.58
N GLY A 3 13.63 -22.31 -1.45
CA GLY A 3 13.95 -21.77 -0.12
C GLY A 3 12.78 -21.12 0.63
N TYR A 4 11.54 -21.25 0.13
CA TYR A 4 10.33 -20.82 0.84
C TYR A 4 9.73 -21.93 1.71
N ASP A 5 9.12 -21.54 2.83
CA ASP A 5 8.45 -22.47 3.77
C ASP A 5 7.14 -23.07 3.22
N GLY A 6 6.61 -22.46 2.16
CA GLY A 6 5.40 -22.88 1.46
C GLY A 6 5.19 -22.04 0.20
N MET A 7 4.00 -22.11 -0.39
CA MET A 7 3.62 -21.17 -1.46
C MET A 7 3.31 -19.81 -0.82
N PRO A 8 4.10 -18.75 -1.08
CA PRO A 8 3.78 -17.44 -0.57
C PRO A 8 2.53 -16.88 -1.26
N VAL A 9 1.91 -15.90 -0.62
CA VAL A 9 0.89 -15.05 -1.21
C VAL A 9 1.55 -14.20 -2.31
N ASP A 10 0.82 -13.96 -3.39
CA ASP A 10 1.27 -13.09 -4.48
C ASP A 10 1.58 -11.67 -3.95
N ASP A 11 2.76 -11.15 -4.30
CA ASP A 11 3.23 -9.84 -3.83
C ASP A 11 2.25 -8.71 -4.18
N MET A 12 1.62 -8.76 -5.36
CA MET A 12 0.63 -7.75 -5.73
C MET A 12 -0.65 -7.91 -4.92
N LEU A 13 -1.05 -9.12 -4.53
CA LEU A 13 -2.17 -9.29 -3.59
C LEU A 13 -1.86 -8.66 -2.23
N VAL A 14 -0.66 -8.87 -1.69
CA VAL A 14 -0.20 -8.24 -0.45
C VAL A 14 -0.23 -6.70 -0.60
N PHE A 15 0.30 -6.18 -1.70
CA PHE A 15 0.27 -4.75 -2.01
C PHE A 15 -1.16 -4.19 -1.99
N HIS A 16 -2.11 -4.82 -2.68
CA HIS A 16 -3.49 -4.34 -2.75
C HIS A 16 -4.22 -4.44 -1.39
N ILE A 17 -3.89 -5.42 -0.55
CA ILE A 17 -4.43 -5.49 0.81
C ILE A 17 -3.91 -4.31 1.64
N VAL A 18 -2.59 -4.09 1.65
CA VAL A 18 -1.97 -3.00 2.42
C VAL A 18 -2.43 -1.64 1.92
N PHE A 19 -2.41 -1.40 0.61
CA PHE A 19 -2.91 -0.16 0.01
C PHE A 19 -4.42 0.03 0.29
N GLY A 20 -5.22 -1.03 0.19
CA GLY A 20 -6.65 -0.99 0.50
C GLY A 20 -6.93 -0.57 1.95
N LYS A 21 -6.06 -0.92 2.91
CA LYS A 21 -6.17 -0.49 4.31
C LYS A 21 -5.97 1.01 4.50
N THR A 22 -5.24 1.69 3.62
CA THR A 22 -5.00 3.14 3.73
C THR A 22 -6.15 3.97 3.15
N VAL A 23 -7.00 3.37 2.30
CA VAL A 23 -8.02 4.09 1.55
C VAL A 23 -8.98 4.91 2.45
N PRO A 24 -9.58 4.36 3.53
CA PRO A 24 -10.54 5.10 4.34
C PRO A 24 -10.00 6.42 4.90
N ASP A 25 -8.72 6.43 5.29
CA ASP A 25 -8.11 7.54 6.01
C ASP A 25 -7.32 8.48 5.09
N ILE A 26 -6.80 7.97 3.95
CA ILE A 26 -5.91 8.73 3.06
C ILE A 26 -6.59 9.16 1.76
N SER A 27 -7.35 8.28 1.11
CA SER A 27 -7.74 8.49 -0.29
C SER A 27 -9.23 8.32 -0.58
N LEU A 28 -10.09 8.17 0.45
CA LEU A 28 -11.53 8.01 0.27
C LEU A 28 -12.15 9.13 -0.57
N ASN A 29 -11.64 10.36 -0.42
CA ASN A 29 -12.09 11.55 -1.15
C ASN A 29 -11.06 12.03 -2.20
N ALA A 30 -10.03 11.24 -2.48
CA ALA A 30 -9.02 11.65 -3.46
C ALA A 30 -9.57 11.54 -4.88
N VAL A 31 -9.24 12.54 -5.73
CA VAL A 31 -9.59 12.50 -7.16
C VAL A 31 -8.79 11.42 -7.89
N ALA A 32 -7.50 11.30 -7.56
CA ALA A 32 -6.61 10.33 -8.17
C ALA A 32 -5.40 10.04 -7.26
N ASN A 33 -4.84 8.85 -7.42
CA ASN A 33 -3.48 8.55 -6.96
C ASN A 33 -2.49 8.98 -8.05
N LEU A 34 -1.53 9.86 -7.73
CA LEU A 34 -0.63 10.45 -8.73
C LEU A 34 0.62 9.61 -9.01
N GLY A 35 0.92 8.61 -8.18
CA GLY A 35 2.06 7.73 -8.40
C GLY A 35 2.39 6.89 -7.17
N TYR A 36 3.38 6.00 -7.36
CA TYR A 36 3.99 5.19 -6.32
C TYR A 36 5.50 5.28 -6.49
N ALA A 37 6.25 5.29 -5.39
CA ALA A 37 7.70 5.31 -5.41
C ALA A 37 8.24 4.47 -4.25
N ASP A 38 9.47 3.97 -4.40
CA ASP A 38 10.24 3.25 -3.37
C ASP A 38 9.53 2.05 -2.72
N GLY A 39 8.59 1.41 -3.44
CA GLY A 39 7.92 0.19 -3.01
C GLY A 39 8.92 -0.96 -2.85
N ARG A 40 8.91 -1.61 -1.69
CA ARG A 40 9.76 -2.77 -1.38
C ARG A 40 8.92 -3.88 -0.76
N PHE A 41 9.00 -5.08 -1.32
CA PHE A 41 8.51 -6.29 -0.67
C PHE A 41 9.59 -6.76 0.31
N GLY A 42 9.21 -6.86 1.59
CA GLY A 42 10.13 -7.20 2.68
C GLY A 42 10.27 -8.71 2.82
N VAL A 43 9.44 -9.30 3.68
CA VAL A 43 9.40 -10.75 3.91
C VAL A 43 8.24 -11.39 3.14
N PRO A 44 8.36 -12.67 2.72
CA PRO A 44 7.24 -13.40 2.13
C PRO A 44 6.06 -13.45 3.10
N VAL A 45 4.85 -13.27 2.56
CA VAL A 45 3.60 -13.43 3.31
C VAL A 45 3.02 -14.79 2.99
N TYR A 46 2.46 -15.47 3.99
CA TYR A 46 1.85 -16.79 3.85
C TYR A 46 0.36 -16.79 4.21
N PRO A 47 -0.41 -17.77 3.70
CA PRO A 47 -1.79 -17.96 4.14
C PRO A 47 -1.87 -18.16 5.67
N GLY A 48 -2.73 -17.37 6.32
CA GLY A 48 -2.89 -17.36 7.78
C GLY A 48 -2.17 -16.19 8.47
N ASP A 49 -1.26 -15.50 7.78
CA ASP A 49 -0.62 -14.30 8.32
C ASP A 49 -1.62 -13.15 8.51
N THR A 50 -1.31 -12.27 9.47
CA THR A 50 -2.09 -11.06 9.76
C THR A 50 -1.30 -9.82 9.35
N LEU A 51 -1.95 -8.96 8.57
CA LEU A 51 -1.36 -7.71 8.07
C LEU A 51 -1.96 -6.49 8.78
N SER A 52 -1.09 -5.56 9.17
CA SER A 52 -1.44 -4.22 9.65
C SER A 52 -0.69 -3.18 8.81
N ALA A 53 -1.26 -1.98 8.67
CA ALA A 53 -0.70 -0.92 7.86
C ALA A 53 -0.80 0.43 8.60
N GLN A 54 0.24 1.24 8.48
CA GLN A 54 0.28 2.61 9.00
C GLN A 54 0.73 3.54 7.87
N SER A 55 0.12 4.72 7.81
CA SER A 55 0.48 5.76 6.83
C SER A 55 1.05 6.97 7.55
N GLU A 56 2.10 7.56 6.97
CA GLU A 56 2.69 8.82 7.43
C GLU A 56 2.60 9.85 6.31
N VAL A 57 2.12 11.06 6.63
CA VAL A 57 2.09 12.17 5.68
C VAL A 57 3.46 12.85 5.67
N ILE A 58 4.23 12.64 4.62
CA ILE A 58 5.59 13.18 4.48
C ILE A 58 5.64 14.55 3.79
N GLY A 59 4.53 15.03 3.24
CA GLY A 59 4.45 16.31 2.56
C GLY A 59 3.05 16.63 2.04
N VAL A 60 2.72 17.91 1.97
CA VAL A 60 1.45 18.43 1.45
C VAL A 60 1.76 19.62 0.53
N LYS A 61 1.16 19.64 -0.65
CA LYS A 61 1.24 20.74 -1.59
C LYS A 61 -0.14 21.04 -2.13
N GLU A 62 -0.68 22.21 -1.80
CA GLU A 62 -1.95 22.66 -2.37
C GLU A 62 -1.83 22.90 -3.87
N ASN A 63 -2.94 22.75 -4.57
CA ASN A 63 -2.99 23.08 -5.97
C ASN A 63 -2.86 24.60 -6.18
N SER A 64 -2.33 25.00 -7.33
CA SER A 64 -2.06 26.42 -7.62
C SER A 64 -3.32 27.23 -7.95
N ASN A 65 -4.45 26.57 -8.18
CA ASN A 65 -5.70 27.13 -8.68
C ASN A 65 -6.83 27.19 -7.65
N GLY A 66 -6.62 26.72 -6.41
CA GLY A 66 -7.55 26.82 -5.29
C GLY A 66 -8.89 26.12 -5.49
N LYS A 67 -9.01 25.26 -6.50
CA LYS A 67 -10.24 24.52 -6.84
C LYS A 67 -10.10 23.08 -6.39
N THR A 68 -11.09 22.56 -5.68
CA THR A 68 -11.19 21.13 -5.35
C THR A 68 -11.54 20.31 -6.59
#